data_AF-A0A2G8HQU5-F1
#
_entry.id   AF-A0A2G8HQU5-F1
#
_cell.length_a   1.000
_cell.length_b   1.000
_cell.length_c   1.000
_cell.angle_alpha   90.00
_cell.angle_beta   90.00
_cell.angle_gamma   90.00
#
_symmetry.space_group_name_H-M   'P 1'
#
loop_
_entity.id
_entity.type
_entity.pdbx_description
1 polymer ?
#
loop_
_entity_poly.entity_id
_entity_poly.type
_entity_poly.pdbx_seq_one_letter_code
_entity_poly.pdbx_strand_id
1 'polypeptide(L)'
;MAVKIPNKAFLSFTYKQCVNTLYRAFKQVEDHWEREGIRVDALKILEENLQTLVEHEDEVQSTLAKELLEIYPKDQQSLQTLLMKLERLEQKDLKDSDFLISTIDDFAKVNESPSPIHLVLDNLRSSFNVGSLFRTAEAIGIKEIHLCGYTPTPENSKTAKSALGTDKWIKWKYWESSLDCVDNLREQGVEILAFETEKNADSLSRISEIRECAIVLGNERYGLNQSILKRADRILKIDLGGKKNSLNVGTCGAIAMYHLAEATSEK
;
A
#
# COMPACT_ATOMS: atom_id res chain seq x y z
N MET A 1 0.93 -34.51 3.52
CA MET A 1 -0.16 -35.47 3.25
C MET A 1 -0.96 -34.93 2.09
N ALA A 2 -1.31 -35.76 1.11
CA ALA A 2 -2.12 -35.35 -0.04
C ALA A 2 -3.50 -34.84 0.41
N VAL A 3 -4.02 -33.85 -0.32
CA VAL A 3 -5.35 -33.28 -0.16
C VAL A 3 -6.38 -34.42 -0.22
N LYS A 4 -7.00 -34.77 0.92
CA LYS A 4 -8.11 -35.73 0.97
C LYS A 4 -9.43 -34.98 0.85
N ILE A 5 -9.80 -34.56 -0.35
CA ILE A 5 -11.16 -34.11 -0.62
C ILE A 5 -11.89 -35.25 -1.33
N PRO A 6 -12.97 -35.80 -0.77
CA PRO A 6 -13.76 -36.81 -1.45
C PRO A 6 -14.41 -36.19 -2.70
N ASN A 7 -14.24 -36.80 -3.87
CA ASN A 7 -14.70 -36.26 -5.18
C ASN A 7 -16.16 -35.76 -5.18
N LYS A 8 -17.07 -36.45 -4.48
CA LYS A 8 -18.50 -36.09 -4.42
C LYS A 8 -18.85 -34.98 -3.42
N ALA A 9 -17.93 -34.56 -2.55
CA ALA A 9 -18.22 -33.54 -1.54
C ALA A 9 -18.58 -32.19 -2.19
N PHE A 10 -17.93 -31.86 -3.31
CA PHE A 10 -18.14 -30.62 -4.06
C PHE A 10 -19.57 -30.45 -4.59
N LEU A 11 -20.29 -31.53 -4.89
CA LEU A 11 -21.69 -31.49 -5.34
C LEU A 11 -22.68 -31.05 -4.25
N SER A 12 -22.24 -31.02 -2.99
CA SER A 12 -23.05 -30.58 -1.84
C SER A 12 -22.59 -29.23 -1.27
N PHE A 13 -21.54 -28.64 -1.84
CA PHE A 13 -20.94 -27.42 -1.32
C PHE A 13 -21.64 -26.18 -1.87
N THR A 14 -21.71 -25.13 -1.06
CA THR A 14 -22.02 -23.78 -1.54
C THR A 14 -20.86 -23.23 -2.38
N TYR A 15 -21.12 -22.22 -3.22
CA TYR A 15 -20.09 -21.52 -3.99
C TYR A 15 -18.88 -21.12 -3.12
N LYS A 16 -19.12 -20.49 -1.96
CA LYS A 16 -18.07 -20.07 -1.03
C LYS A 16 -17.26 -21.26 -0.49
N GLN A 17 -17.89 -22.39 -0.21
CA GLN A 17 -17.19 -23.60 0.23
C GLN A 17 -16.35 -24.20 -0.90
N CYS A 18 -16.82 -24.17 -2.16
CA CYS A 18 -16.03 -24.59 -3.32
C CYS A 18 -14.76 -23.75 -3.46
N VAL A 19 -14.89 -22.41 -3.51
CA VAL A 19 -13.74 -21.52 -3.69
C VAL A 19 -12.74 -21.68 -2.53
N ASN A 20 -13.21 -21.67 -1.27
CA ASN A 20 -12.35 -21.86 -0.09
C ASN A 20 -11.58 -23.18 -0.12
N THR A 21 -12.27 -24.26 -0.49
CA THR A 21 -11.70 -25.61 -0.47
C THR A 21 -10.68 -25.78 -1.59
N LEU A 22 -11.02 -25.33 -2.81
CA LEU A 22 -10.10 -25.33 -3.95
C LEU A 22 -8.86 -24.48 -3.66
N TYR A 23 -9.04 -23.27 -3.10
CA TYR A 23 -7.93 -22.40 -2.74
C TYR A 23 -6.95 -23.09 -1.78
N ARG A 24 -7.46 -23.65 -0.67
CA ARG A 24 -6.63 -24.35 0.31
C ARG A 24 -5.91 -25.56 -0.29
N ALA A 25 -6.58 -26.28 -1.18
CA ALA A 25 -5.99 -27.46 -1.81
C ALA A 25 -4.86 -27.08 -2.78
N PHE A 26 -5.08 -26.11 -3.67
CA PHE A 26 -4.03 -25.63 -4.57
C PHE A 26 -2.88 -24.96 -3.81
N LYS A 27 -3.16 -24.27 -2.70
CA LYS A 27 -2.11 -23.69 -1.84
C LYS A 27 -1.22 -24.77 -1.23
N GLN A 28 -1.79 -25.90 -0.80
CA GLN A 28 -1.00 -27.04 -0.33
C GLN A 28 -0.10 -27.63 -1.42
N VAL A 29 -0.53 -27.61 -2.69
CA VAL A 29 0.31 -28.00 -3.83
C VAL A 29 1.47 -27.02 -4.00
N GLU A 30 1.20 -25.71 -3.90
CA GLU A 30 2.24 -24.67 -3.97
C GLU A 30 3.30 -24.83 -2.87
N ASP A 31 2.86 -25.00 -1.62
CA ASP A 31 3.73 -25.18 -0.45
C ASP A 31 4.68 -26.40 -0.57
N HIS A 32 4.34 -27.37 -1.44
CA HIS A 32 5.08 -28.60 -1.65
C HIS A 32 5.51 -28.80 -3.12
N TRP A 33 5.60 -27.72 -3.89
CA TRP A 33 5.80 -27.78 -5.34
C TRP A 33 7.02 -28.61 -5.78
N GLU A 34 8.12 -28.54 -5.02
CA GLU A 34 9.37 -29.26 -5.28
C GLU A 34 9.27 -30.79 -5.08
N ARG A 35 8.22 -31.27 -4.40
CA ARG A 35 8.04 -32.70 -4.12
C ARG A 35 7.21 -33.35 -5.23
N GLU A 36 7.86 -33.71 -6.32
CA GLU A 36 7.23 -34.21 -7.55
C GLU A 36 6.15 -35.27 -7.33
N GLY A 37 6.44 -36.35 -6.58
CA GLY A 37 5.46 -37.42 -6.33
C GLY A 37 4.20 -36.92 -5.61
N ILE A 38 4.34 -36.02 -4.65
CA ILE A 38 3.20 -35.43 -3.93
C ILE A 38 2.45 -34.45 -4.82
N ARG A 39 3.17 -33.64 -5.61
CA ARG A 39 2.61 -32.66 -6.53
C ARG A 39 1.74 -33.33 -7.60
N VAL A 40 2.26 -34.35 -8.27
CA VAL A 40 1.55 -35.05 -9.36
C VAL A 40 0.28 -35.73 -8.84
N ASP A 41 0.36 -36.43 -7.72
CA ASP A 41 -0.81 -37.08 -7.11
C ASP A 41 -1.86 -36.06 -6.67
N ALA A 42 -1.45 -34.96 -6.03
CA ALA A 42 -2.36 -33.93 -5.58
C ALA A 42 -3.04 -33.18 -6.74
N LEU A 43 -2.30 -32.88 -7.81
CA LEU A 43 -2.86 -32.29 -9.03
C LEU A 43 -3.81 -33.28 -9.71
N LYS A 44 -3.52 -34.57 -9.76
CA LYS A 44 -4.47 -35.53 -10.33
C LYS A 44 -5.79 -35.57 -9.56
N ILE A 45 -5.72 -35.62 -8.23
CA ILE A 45 -6.90 -35.59 -7.35
C ILE A 45 -7.69 -34.30 -7.56
N LEU A 46 -7.04 -33.15 -7.67
CA LEU A 46 -7.70 -31.86 -7.86
C LEU A 46 -8.38 -31.75 -9.23
N GLU A 47 -7.79 -32.34 -10.27
CA GLU A 47 -8.38 -32.39 -11.60
C GLU A 47 -9.67 -33.22 -11.59
N GLU A 48 -9.66 -34.40 -10.97
CA GLU A 48 -10.85 -35.24 -10.80
C GLU A 48 -11.96 -34.54 -9.99
N ASN A 49 -11.58 -33.78 -8.97
CA ASN A 49 -12.51 -32.96 -8.18
C ASN A 49 -13.13 -31.84 -9.02
N LEU A 50 -12.34 -31.14 -9.84
CA LEU A 50 -12.86 -30.11 -10.74
C LEU A 50 -13.78 -30.71 -11.80
N GLN A 51 -13.40 -31.85 -12.41
CA GLN A 51 -14.26 -32.57 -13.35
C GLN A 51 -15.60 -32.97 -12.71
N THR A 52 -15.60 -33.40 -11.44
CA THR A 52 -16.85 -33.66 -10.71
C THR A 52 -17.65 -32.37 -10.49
N LEU A 53 -17.00 -31.26 -10.15
CA LEU A 53 -17.66 -29.97 -9.94
C LEU A 53 -18.26 -29.39 -11.23
N VAL A 54 -17.77 -29.78 -12.42
CA VAL A 54 -18.41 -29.42 -13.70
C VAL A 54 -19.84 -29.94 -13.78
N GLU A 55 -20.15 -31.07 -13.14
CA GLU A 55 -21.48 -31.69 -13.09
C GLU A 55 -22.42 -31.10 -12.03
N HIS A 56 -22.00 -30.03 -11.34
CA HIS A 56 -22.83 -29.37 -10.33
C HIS A 56 -24.13 -28.81 -10.94
N GLU A 57 -25.26 -28.94 -10.23
CA GLU A 57 -26.57 -28.44 -10.67
C GLU A 57 -26.64 -26.91 -10.77
N ASP A 58 -25.72 -26.22 -10.10
CA ASP A 58 -25.59 -24.75 -10.08
C ASP A 58 -24.64 -24.30 -11.20
N GLU A 59 -25.15 -23.46 -12.10
CA GLU A 59 -24.43 -22.99 -13.28
C GLU A 59 -23.19 -22.16 -12.93
N VAL A 60 -23.19 -21.43 -11.81
CA VAL A 60 -22.05 -20.61 -11.38
C VAL A 60 -20.89 -21.49 -10.91
N GLN A 61 -21.19 -22.55 -10.16
CA GLN A 61 -20.19 -23.52 -9.70
C GLN A 61 -19.65 -24.38 -10.84
N SER A 62 -20.53 -24.83 -11.75
CA SER A 62 -20.12 -25.55 -12.97
C SER A 62 -19.21 -24.68 -13.86
N THR A 63 -19.55 -23.41 -14.04
CA THR A 63 -18.74 -22.46 -14.82
C THR A 63 -17.38 -22.20 -14.18
N LEU A 64 -17.34 -21.99 -12.86
CA LEU A 64 -16.07 -21.86 -12.13
C LEU A 64 -15.15 -23.06 -12.37
N ALA A 65 -15.68 -24.29 -12.31
CA ALA A 65 -14.88 -25.49 -12.54
C ALA A 65 -14.30 -25.56 -13.96
N LYS A 66 -15.12 -25.25 -14.98
CA LYS A 66 -14.68 -25.21 -16.38
C LYS A 66 -13.56 -24.19 -16.57
N GLU A 67 -13.73 -22.99 -16.03
CA GLU A 67 -12.72 -21.94 -16.12
C GLU A 67 -11.40 -22.31 -15.41
N LEU A 68 -11.45 -23.03 -14.29
CA LEU A 68 -10.26 -23.50 -13.58
C LEU A 68 -9.54 -24.63 -14.33
N LEU A 69 -10.29 -25.50 -15.03
CA LEU A 69 -9.74 -26.53 -15.90
C LEU A 69 -9.03 -25.96 -17.14
N GLU A 70 -9.51 -24.84 -17.69
CA GLU A 70 -8.84 -24.16 -18.81
C GLU A 70 -7.45 -23.64 -18.43
N ILE A 71 -7.28 -23.17 -17.19
CA ILE A 71 -6.01 -22.67 -16.66
C ILE A 71 -5.30 -23.68 -15.76
N TYR A 72 -5.62 -24.97 -15.90
CA TYR A 72 -5.13 -25.99 -15.00
C TYR A 72 -3.59 -26.03 -14.93
N PRO A 73 -2.97 -26.20 -13.74
CA PRO A 73 -1.53 -26.02 -13.59
C PRO A 73 -0.73 -27.07 -14.36
N LYS A 74 0.14 -26.60 -15.26
CA LYS A 74 1.15 -27.41 -15.98
C LYS A 74 2.55 -27.18 -15.44
N ASP A 75 2.74 -26.04 -14.79
CA ASP A 75 3.98 -25.53 -14.21
C ASP A 75 3.65 -24.61 -13.03
N GLN A 76 4.69 -24.07 -12.38
CA GLN A 76 4.52 -23.26 -11.17
C GLN A 76 3.81 -21.93 -11.48
N GLN A 77 4.05 -21.37 -12.66
CA GLN A 77 3.49 -20.09 -13.08
C GLN A 77 1.98 -20.19 -13.33
N SER A 78 1.53 -21.27 -13.96
CA SER A 78 0.11 -21.57 -14.14
C SER A 78 -0.59 -21.88 -12.81
N LEU A 79 0.09 -22.53 -11.85
CA LEU A 79 -0.43 -22.68 -10.49
C LEU A 79 -0.65 -21.32 -9.80
N GLN A 80 0.33 -20.43 -9.86
CA GLN A 80 0.21 -19.08 -9.29
C GLN A 80 -0.94 -18.29 -9.92
N THR A 81 -1.11 -18.38 -11.24
CA THR A 81 -2.21 -17.73 -11.96
C THR A 81 -3.57 -18.23 -11.48
N LEU A 82 -3.72 -19.55 -11.31
CA LEU A 82 -4.94 -20.16 -10.79
C LEU A 82 -5.21 -19.73 -9.33
N LEU A 83 -4.17 -19.75 -8.48
CA LEU A 83 -4.27 -19.32 -7.09
C LEU A 83 -4.73 -17.85 -6.97
N MET A 84 -4.15 -16.94 -7.74
CA MET A 84 -4.57 -15.53 -7.78
C MET A 84 -6.05 -15.38 -8.16
N LYS A 85 -6.57 -16.20 -9.09
CA LYS A 85 -7.99 -16.19 -9.45
C LYS A 85 -8.86 -16.63 -8.27
N LEU A 86 -8.50 -17.71 -7.59
CA LEU A 86 -9.22 -18.19 -6.41
C LEU A 86 -9.14 -17.20 -5.24
N GLU A 87 -8.00 -16.54 -5.02
CA GLU A 87 -7.82 -15.52 -3.98
C GLU A 87 -8.69 -14.29 -4.21
N ARG A 88 -8.79 -13.83 -5.46
CA ARG A 88 -9.69 -12.73 -5.84
C ARG A 88 -11.16 -13.09 -5.57
N LEU A 89 -11.56 -14.32 -5.86
CA LEU A 89 -12.92 -14.81 -5.62
C LEU A 89 -13.22 -14.97 -4.11
N GLU A 90 -12.21 -15.28 -3.31
CA GLU A 90 -12.29 -15.36 -1.85
C GLU A 90 -12.41 -13.99 -1.16
N GLN A 91 -12.20 -12.89 -1.89
CA GLN A 91 -12.07 -11.53 -1.33
C GLN A 91 -11.03 -11.45 -0.19
N LYS A 92 -9.96 -12.24 -0.25
CA LYS A 92 -8.87 -12.10 0.72
C LYS A 92 -8.06 -10.86 0.37
N ASP A 93 -7.94 -9.96 1.35
CA ASP A 93 -6.95 -8.88 1.33
C ASP A 93 -5.59 -9.53 1.01
N LEU A 94 -4.95 -9.12 -0.08
CA LEU A 94 -3.58 -9.53 -0.45
C LEU A 94 -2.68 -9.33 0.77
N LYS A 95 -1.94 -10.37 1.15
CA LYS A 95 -0.91 -10.27 2.19
C LYS A 95 0.42 -9.99 1.54
N ASP A 96 1.33 -9.37 2.28
CA ASP A 96 2.68 -9.07 1.78
C ASP A 96 3.44 -10.34 1.35
N SER A 97 3.07 -11.51 1.89
CA SER A 97 3.59 -12.83 1.49
C SER A 97 3.18 -13.30 0.09
N ASP A 98 2.18 -12.66 -0.52
CA ASP A 98 1.57 -13.08 -1.79
C ASP A 98 2.20 -12.38 -3.01
N PHE A 99 3.12 -11.43 -2.77
CA PHE A 99 3.91 -10.80 -3.83
C PHE A 99 5.16 -11.65 -4.13
N LEU A 100 5.48 -11.82 -5.42
CA LEU A 100 6.77 -12.38 -5.87
C LEU A 100 7.90 -11.40 -5.54
N ILE A 101 8.34 -11.43 -4.28
CA ILE A 101 9.37 -10.55 -3.74
C ILE A 101 10.69 -11.34 -3.70
N SER A 102 11.68 -10.92 -4.50
CA SER A 102 13.05 -11.43 -4.45
C SER A 102 13.88 -10.84 -3.29
N THR A 103 13.34 -9.87 -2.54
CA THR A 103 13.98 -9.17 -1.42
C THR A 103 12.98 -8.88 -0.30
N ILE A 104 12.96 -9.70 0.76
CA ILE A 104 12.13 -9.49 1.95
C ILE A 104 12.47 -8.17 2.66
N ASP A 105 11.51 -7.62 3.43
CA ASP A 105 11.75 -6.47 4.29
C ASP A 105 12.89 -6.76 5.28
N ASP A 106 13.86 -5.86 5.36
CA ASP A 106 14.96 -5.95 6.32
C ASP A 106 14.60 -5.19 7.60
N PHE A 107 13.94 -5.88 8.53
CA PHE A 107 13.55 -5.34 9.83
C PHE A 107 14.75 -5.01 10.74
N ALA A 108 15.98 -5.42 10.38
CA ALA A 108 17.20 -5.03 11.09
C ALA A 108 17.79 -3.71 10.55
N LYS A 109 17.32 -3.22 9.41
CA LYS A 109 17.78 -1.96 8.83
C LYS A 109 17.37 -0.80 9.73
N VAL A 110 18.37 -0.09 10.25
CA VAL A 110 18.17 1.15 11.02
C VAL A 110 18.54 2.32 10.13
N ASN A 111 17.64 3.30 10.02
CA ASN A 111 17.95 4.56 9.37
C ASN A 111 18.79 5.45 10.31
N GLU A 112 20.12 5.30 10.25
CA GLU A 112 21.06 6.05 11.11
C GLU A 112 21.21 7.52 10.71
N SER A 113 20.79 7.91 9.50
CA SER A 113 20.86 9.29 9.00
C SER A 113 19.62 9.58 8.16
N PRO A 114 18.46 9.83 8.80
CA PRO A 114 17.25 10.20 8.08
C PRO A 114 17.46 11.46 7.25
N SER A 115 16.73 11.57 6.15
CA SER A 115 16.71 12.78 5.34
C SER A 115 16.30 13.97 6.21
N PRO A 116 16.75 15.21 5.91
CA PRO A 116 16.45 16.37 6.75
C PRO A 116 15.04 16.91 6.45
N ILE A 117 14.07 16.01 6.23
CA ILE A 117 12.73 16.34 5.78
C ILE A 117 11.75 15.98 6.89
N HIS A 118 10.91 16.93 7.24
CA HIS A 118 9.71 16.75 8.05
C HIS A 118 8.48 16.67 7.14
N LEU A 119 7.47 15.91 7.54
CA LEU A 119 6.18 15.84 6.83
C LEU A 119 5.07 16.36 7.73
N VAL A 120 4.42 17.47 7.36
CA VAL A 120 3.31 18.08 8.10
C VAL A 120 1.99 17.80 7.39
N LEU A 121 1.07 17.14 8.09
CA LEU A 121 -0.25 16.76 7.59
C LEU A 121 -1.32 17.66 8.23
N ASP A 122 -1.67 18.74 7.53
CA ASP A 122 -2.60 19.77 7.98
C ASP A 122 -4.05 19.33 7.73
N ASN A 123 -4.74 18.91 8.80
CA ASN A 123 -6.17 18.63 8.78
C ASN A 123 -6.59 17.63 7.69
N LEU A 124 -5.83 16.56 7.48
CA LEU A 124 -6.20 15.50 6.54
C LEU A 124 -7.40 14.70 7.06
N ARG A 125 -8.31 14.31 6.18
CA ARG A 125 -9.50 13.55 6.60
C ARG A 125 -9.35 12.04 6.45
N SER A 126 -8.59 11.60 5.45
CA SER A 126 -8.55 10.18 5.05
C SER A 126 -7.50 9.40 5.84
N SER A 127 -7.93 8.46 6.70
CA SER A 127 -7.03 7.48 7.35
C SER A 127 -6.17 6.69 6.36
N PHE A 128 -6.69 6.42 5.16
CA PHE A 128 -5.95 5.73 4.11
C PHE A 128 -4.81 6.60 3.55
N ASN A 129 -5.07 7.88 3.28
CA ASN A 129 -4.02 8.79 2.81
C ASN A 129 -2.95 8.97 3.89
N VAL A 130 -3.36 9.12 5.16
CA VAL A 130 -2.42 9.24 6.28
C VAL A 130 -1.55 7.99 6.38
N GLY A 131 -2.14 6.79 6.47
CA GLY A 131 -1.35 5.55 6.58
C GLY A 131 -0.43 5.31 5.37
N SER A 132 -0.89 5.64 4.15
CA SER A 132 -0.06 5.57 2.94
C SER A 132 1.13 6.53 3.00
N LEU A 133 0.94 7.74 3.54
CA LEU A 133 2.01 8.72 3.75
C LEU A 133 3.00 8.24 4.82
N PHE A 134 2.54 7.61 5.92
CA PHE A 134 3.41 6.96 6.90
C PHE A 134 4.32 5.92 6.24
N ARG A 135 3.73 5.01 5.47
CA ARG A 135 4.47 3.95 4.77
C ARG A 135 5.50 4.52 3.81
N THR A 136 5.12 5.53 3.04
CA THR A 136 6.00 6.17 2.07
C THR A 136 7.13 6.94 2.75
N ALA A 137 6.82 7.68 3.82
CA ALA A 137 7.80 8.45 4.57
C ALA A 137 8.85 7.55 5.25
N GLU A 138 8.42 6.42 5.83
CA GLU A 138 9.33 5.43 6.41
C GLU A 138 10.24 4.82 5.34
N ALA A 139 9.67 4.36 4.21
CA ALA A 139 10.44 3.76 3.13
C ALA A 139 11.48 4.71 2.50
N ILE A 140 11.17 6.02 2.43
CA ILE A 140 12.09 7.06 1.94
C ILE A 140 13.10 7.47 3.02
N GLY A 141 12.81 7.22 4.29
CA GLY A 141 13.68 7.60 5.41
C GLY A 141 13.52 9.05 5.87
N ILE A 142 12.30 9.58 5.85
CA ILE A 142 11.92 10.91 6.35
C ILE A 142 12.16 11.02 7.86
N LYS A 143 12.51 12.23 8.34
CA LYS A 143 12.92 12.49 9.73
C LYS A 143 11.80 12.30 10.73
N GLU A 144 10.66 12.96 10.49
CA GLU A 144 9.53 12.99 11.42
C GLU A 144 8.22 13.41 10.72
N ILE A 145 7.10 12.84 11.14
CA ILE A 145 5.76 13.19 10.68
C ILE A 145 5.00 13.99 11.74
N HIS A 146 4.39 15.10 11.36
CA HIS A 146 3.61 15.97 12.22
C HIS A 146 2.14 15.92 11.80
N LEU A 147 1.28 15.40 12.68
CA LEU A 147 -0.16 15.28 12.46
C LEU A 147 -0.87 16.45 13.12
N CYS A 148 -1.59 17.27 12.35
CA CYS A 148 -2.17 18.51 12.88
C CYS A 148 -3.70 18.50 12.86
N GLY A 149 -4.31 19.09 13.89
CA GLY A 149 -5.76 19.30 13.97
C GLY A 149 -6.53 18.00 14.01
N TYR A 150 -7.48 17.81 13.09
CA TYR A 150 -8.30 16.59 13.06
C TYR A 150 -7.71 15.45 12.22
N THR A 151 -6.45 15.55 11.80
CA THR A 151 -5.74 14.47 11.09
C THR A 151 -5.79 13.16 11.90
N PRO A 152 -6.34 12.05 11.36
CA PRO A 152 -6.38 10.77 12.05
C PRO A 152 -4.99 10.28 12.45
N THR A 153 -4.80 9.94 13.72
CA THR A 153 -3.55 9.39 14.24
C THR A 153 -3.46 7.87 14.04
N PRO A 154 -2.28 7.26 14.20
CA PRO A 154 -2.12 5.80 14.23
C PRO A 154 -2.92 5.10 15.34
N GLU A 155 -3.43 5.81 16.35
CA GLU A 155 -4.36 5.25 17.33
C GLU A 155 -5.69 4.81 16.69
N ASN A 156 -6.03 5.37 15.52
CA ASN A 156 -7.14 4.91 14.71
C ASN A 156 -6.76 3.62 13.95
N SER A 157 -7.52 2.55 14.17
CA SER A 157 -7.25 1.23 13.56
C SER A 157 -7.20 1.24 12.03
N LYS A 158 -7.95 2.13 11.34
CA LYS A 158 -7.89 2.25 9.88
C LYS A 158 -6.58 2.88 9.44
N THR A 159 -6.10 3.89 10.18
CA THR A 159 -4.81 4.53 9.91
C THR A 159 -3.68 3.52 10.14
N ALA A 160 -3.68 2.82 11.29
CA ALA A 160 -2.70 1.78 11.60
C ALA A 160 -2.68 0.65 10.56
N LYS A 161 -3.86 0.15 10.16
CA LYS A 161 -3.98 -0.88 9.11
C LYS A 161 -3.36 -0.40 7.79
N SER A 162 -3.55 0.88 7.44
CA SER A 162 -3.00 1.44 6.20
C SER A 162 -1.50 1.75 6.28
N ALA A 163 -0.96 2.02 7.47
CA ALA A 163 0.47 2.25 7.70
C ALA A 163 1.30 0.97 7.72
N LEU A 164 0.67 -0.20 7.90
CA LEU A 164 1.32 -1.51 7.94
C LEU A 164 2.48 -1.58 8.96
N GLY A 165 2.32 -0.92 10.11
CA GLY A 165 3.30 -0.97 11.21
C GLY A 165 4.43 0.06 11.11
N THR A 166 4.56 0.78 9.99
CA THR A 166 5.56 1.85 9.82
C THR A 166 5.40 2.99 10.83
N ASP A 167 4.19 3.19 11.37
CA ASP A 167 3.87 4.13 12.46
C ASP A 167 4.65 3.86 13.76
N LYS A 168 5.23 2.66 13.90
CA LYS A 168 6.06 2.27 15.04
C LYS A 168 7.55 2.50 14.80
N TRP A 169 7.96 2.74 13.55
CA TRP A 169 9.36 2.85 13.15
C TRP A 169 9.75 4.30 12.85
N ILE A 170 8.88 5.05 12.16
CA ILE A 170 9.09 6.47 11.92
C ILE A 170 8.63 7.30 13.12
N LYS A 171 9.40 8.35 13.46
CA LYS A 171 9.00 9.31 14.49
C LYS A 171 7.80 10.11 14.01
N TRP A 172 6.86 10.35 14.92
CA TRP A 172 5.75 11.25 14.64
C TRP A 172 5.27 11.95 15.90
N LYS A 173 4.64 13.11 15.69
CA LYS A 173 4.11 13.95 16.76
C LYS A 173 2.73 14.51 16.38
N TYR A 174 1.82 14.56 17.35
CA TYR A 174 0.52 15.21 17.20
C TYR A 174 0.56 16.66 17.66
N TRP A 175 -0.18 17.51 16.95
CA TRP A 175 -0.36 18.93 17.22
C TRP A 175 -1.84 19.29 17.11
N GLU A 176 -2.37 19.99 18.11
CA GLU A 176 -3.76 20.47 18.04
C GLU A 176 -3.93 21.58 16.99
N SER A 177 -2.89 22.42 16.82
CA SER A 177 -2.86 23.53 15.88
C SER A 177 -1.77 23.33 14.84
N SER A 178 -2.16 23.38 13.55
CA SER A 178 -1.21 23.35 12.43
C SER A 178 -0.29 24.58 12.43
N LEU A 179 -0.76 25.72 12.93
CA LEU A 179 0.05 26.93 13.02
C LEU A 179 1.13 26.77 14.08
N ASP A 180 0.82 26.18 15.22
CA ASP A 180 1.78 25.97 16.30
C ASP A 180 2.87 24.98 15.86
N CYS A 181 2.49 23.94 15.10
CA CYS A 181 3.44 23.03 14.49
C CYS A 181 4.38 23.74 13.52
N VAL A 182 3.84 24.54 12.59
CA VAL A 182 4.64 25.25 11.59
C VAL A 182 5.54 26.30 12.25
N ASP A 183 5.03 27.07 13.20
CA ASP A 183 5.79 28.10 13.91
C ASP A 183 6.91 27.44 14.74
N ASN A 184 6.67 26.30 15.39
CA ASN A 184 7.70 25.56 16.11
C ASN A 184 8.80 25.00 15.20
N LEU A 185 8.47 24.53 14.00
CA LEU A 185 9.46 24.07 13.02
C LEU A 185 10.30 25.24 12.49
N ARG A 186 9.66 26.39 12.21
CA ARG A 186 10.36 27.61 11.80
C ARG A 186 11.35 28.11 12.84
N GLU A 187 10.97 28.07 14.13
CA GLU A 187 11.87 28.43 15.25
C GLU A 187 13.12 27.55 15.32
N GLN A 188 13.03 26.31 14.82
CA GLN A 188 14.17 25.38 14.71
C GLN A 188 15.00 25.60 13.43
N GLY A 189 14.65 26.59 12.61
CA GLY A 189 15.33 26.88 11.35
C GLY A 189 14.89 26.02 10.18
N VAL A 190 13.86 25.20 10.34
CA VAL A 190 13.30 24.32 9.29
C VAL A 190 12.58 25.17 8.24
N GLU A 191 12.91 24.96 6.96
CA GLU A 191 12.25 25.64 5.85
C GLU A 191 10.85 25.08 5.59
N ILE A 192 9.84 25.94 5.45
CA ILE A 192 8.45 25.51 5.24
C ILE A 192 8.12 25.51 3.75
N LEU A 193 7.92 24.31 3.20
CA LEU A 193 7.56 24.05 1.82
C LEU A 193 6.08 23.65 1.74
N ALA A 194 5.21 24.61 1.44
CA ALA A 194 3.77 24.38 1.31
C ALA A 194 3.44 23.85 -0.08
N PHE A 195 2.78 22.70 -0.18
CA PHE A 195 2.35 22.16 -1.48
C PHE A 195 0.90 22.54 -1.75
N GLU A 196 0.71 23.45 -2.72
CA GLU A 196 -0.61 23.95 -3.11
C GLU A 196 -0.63 24.38 -4.59
N THR A 197 -1.82 24.33 -5.19
CA THR A 197 -2.08 24.66 -6.60
C THR A 197 -2.32 26.16 -6.83
N GLU A 198 -1.54 27.03 -6.16
CA GLU A 198 -1.63 28.47 -6.35
C GLU A 198 -0.97 28.95 -7.66
N LYS A 199 -1.41 30.11 -8.17
CA LYS A 199 -0.90 30.69 -9.43
C LYS A 199 0.60 31.03 -9.37
N ASN A 200 1.07 31.43 -8.19
CA ASN A 200 2.44 31.81 -7.89
C ASN A 200 3.28 30.65 -7.31
N ALA A 201 2.75 29.42 -7.27
CA ALA A 201 3.50 28.27 -6.79
C ALA A 201 4.63 27.91 -7.76
N ASP A 202 5.83 27.73 -7.21
CA ASP A 202 7.02 27.30 -7.92
C ASP A 202 6.93 25.81 -8.29
N SER A 203 7.54 25.43 -9.39
CA SER A 203 7.64 24.02 -9.77
C SER A 203 8.62 23.27 -8.87
N LEU A 204 8.19 22.13 -8.32
CA LEU A 204 9.03 21.18 -7.59
C LEU A 204 10.26 20.77 -8.40
N SER A 205 10.13 20.63 -9.72
CA SER A 205 11.23 20.22 -10.61
C SER A 205 12.43 21.17 -10.61
N ARG A 206 12.23 22.41 -10.16
CA ARG A 206 13.28 23.43 -10.06
C ARG A 206 14.05 23.36 -8.75
N ILE A 207 13.67 22.47 -7.83
CA ILE A 207 14.40 22.26 -6.58
C ILE A 207 15.51 21.24 -6.84
N SER A 208 16.76 21.70 -6.79
CA SER A 208 17.94 20.86 -6.94
C SER A 208 18.70 20.63 -5.64
N GLU A 209 18.47 21.51 -4.65
CA GLU A 209 19.13 21.46 -3.34
C GLU A 209 18.12 21.81 -2.26
N ILE A 210 18.19 21.08 -1.15
CA ILE A 210 17.43 21.38 0.06
C ILE A 210 18.34 21.44 1.28
N ARG A 211 17.95 22.31 2.21
CA ARG A 211 18.35 22.24 3.62
C ARG A 211 17.26 21.53 4.41
N GLU A 212 17.39 21.51 5.74
CA GLU A 212 16.33 20.99 6.59
C GLU A 212 15.00 21.69 6.34
N CYS A 213 13.98 20.92 5.96
CA CYS A 213 12.71 21.45 5.47
C CYS A 213 11.51 20.62 5.95
N ALA A 214 10.32 21.21 5.85
CA ALA A 214 9.04 20.62 6.16
C ALA A 214 8.11 20.70 4.95
N ILE A 215 7.73 19.54 4.42
CA ILE A 215 6.69 19.41 3.40
C ILE A 215 5.34 19.55 4.10
N VAL A 216 4.56 20.57 3.75
CA VAL A 216 3.22 20.79 4.33
C VAL A 216 2.16 20.41 3.30
N LEU A 217 1.33 19.42 3.64
CA LEU A 217 0.23 18.92 2.85
C LEU A 217 -1.11 19.26 3.50
N GLY A 218 -2.02 19.83 2.72
CA GLY A 218 -3.33 20.30 3.20
C GLY A 218 -4.48 19.33 3.00
N ASN A 219 -5.63 19.73 3.53
CA ASN A 219 -6.88 19.00 3.45
C ASN A 219 -7.28 18.67 2.01
N GLU A 220 -7.81 17.48 1.75
CA GLU A 220 -8.09 17.02 0.38
C GLU A 220 -9.18 17.82 -0.35
N ARG A 221 -10.02 18.55 0.39
CA ARG A 221 -11.09 19.40 -0.17
C ARG A 221 -10.73 20.88 -0.14
N TYR A 222 -10.13 21.33 0.96
CA TYR A 222 -9.92 22.76 1.21
C TYR A 222 -8.50 23.23 0.97
N GLY A 223 -7.56 22.31 0.72
CA GLY A 223 -6.15 22.64 0.59
C GLY A 223 -5.56 23.14 1.90
N LEU A 224 -4.54 23.98 1.77
CA LEU A 224 -3.91 24.66 2.92
C LEU A 224 -4.64 25.95 3.29
N ASN A 225 -4.76 26.20 4.59
CA ASN A 225 -5.29 27.47 5.07
C ASN A 225 -4.34 28.63 4.72
N GLN A 226 -4.90 29.80 4.40
CA GLN A 226 -4.12 30.99 4.06
C GLN A 226 -3.12 31.40 5.16
N SER A 227 -3.44 31.11 6.42
CA SER A 227 -2.55 31.37 7.56
C SER A 227 -1.27 30.52 7.53
N ILE A 228 -1.34 29.30 6.99
CA ILE A 228 -0.20 28.41 6.76
C ILE A 228 0.58 28.87 5.53
N LEU A 229 -0.10 29.20 4.43
CA LEU A 229 0.54 29.71 3.21
C LEU A 229 1.35 30.99 3.47
N LYS A 230 0.87 31.87 4.36
CA LYS A 230 1.61 33.08 4.79
C LYS A 230 2.88 32.79 5.60
N ARG A 231 3.02 31.59 6.16
CA ARG A 231 4.18 31.11 6.90
C ARG A 231 5.09 30.21 6.07
N ALA A 232 4.69 29.90 4.84
CA ALA A 232 5.51 29.13 3.94
C ALA A 232 6.67 30.00 3.45
N ASP A 233 7.88 29.46 3.48
CA ASP A 233 9.02 30.10 2.83
C ASP A 233 8.87 29.94 1.30
N ARG A 234 8.28 28.82 0.86
CA ARG A 234 7.98 28.55 -0.54
C ARG A 234 6.65 27.83 -0.69
N ILE A 235 5.90 28.20 -1.72
CA ILE A 235 4.72 27.47 -2.18
C ILE A 235 5.15 26.69 -3.43
N LEU A 236 5.07 25.37 -3.36
CA LEU A 236 5.50 24.46 -4.42
C LEU A 236 4.30 23.74 -5.03
N LYS A 237 4.44 23.36 -6.30
CA LYS A 237 3.50 22.48 -7.01
C LYS A 237 4.25 21.43 -7.84
N ILE A 238 3.55 20.35 -8.13
CA ILE A 238 3.97 19.37 -9.13
C ILE A 238 3.38 19.80 -10.47
N ASP A 239 4.20 19.93 -11.50
CA ASP A 239 3.72 20.26 -12.84
C ASP A 239 2.97 19.07 -13.45
N LEU A 240 1.74 19.30 -13.89
CA LEU A 240 0.86 18.27 -14.45
C LEU A 240 0.59 18.56 -15.92
N GLY A 241 0.83 17.58 -16.80
CA GLY A 241 0.56 17.69 -18.24
C GLY A 241 -0.89 17.35 -18.65
N GLY A 242 -1.73 16.94 -17.70
CA GLY A 242 -3.11 16.51 -17.96
C GLY A 242 -4.16 17.62 -17.76
N LYS A 243 -5.44 17.25 -17.93
CA LYS A 243 -6.57 18.17 -17.68
C LYS A 243 -6.83 18.47 -16.20
N LYS A 244 -6.40 17.56 -15.31
CA LYS A 244 -6.56 17.73 -13.86
C LYS A 244 -5.45 18.63 -13.34
N ASN A 245 -5.80 19.54 -12.44
CA ASN A 245 -4.90 20.51 -11.85
C ASN A 245 -4.34 20.08 -10.47
N SER A 246 -4.70 18.89 -9.99
CA SER A 246 -4.31 18.38 -8.68
C SER A 246 -4.13 16.86 -8.70
N LEU A 247 -3.35 16.37 -7.74
CA LEU A 247 -3.13 14.96 -7.46
C LEU A 247 -3.80 14.55 -6.14
N ASN A 248 -3.96 13.25 -5.93
CA ASN A 248 -4.25 12.73 -4.59
C ASN A 248 -3.11 13.15 -3.63
N VAL A 249 -3.46 13.53 -2.40
CA VAL A 249 -2.48 14.04 -1.41
C VAL A 249 -1.37 13.04 -1.07
N GLY A 250 -1.68 11.74 -1.01
CA GLY A 250 -0.69 10.68 -0.84
C GLY A 250 0.28 10.61 -2.01
N THR A 251 -0.23 10.68 -3.24
CA THR A 251 0.61 10.73 -4.45
C THR A 251 1.47 11.99 -4.51
N CYS A 252 0.89 13.15 -4.17
CA CYS A 252 1.62 14.42 -4.09
C CYS A 252 2.77 14.32 -3.08
N GLY A 253 2.47 13.83 -1.87
CA GLY A 253 3.46 13.62 -0.82
C GLY A 253 4.56 12.65 -1.23
N ALA A 254 4.22 11.54 -1.89
CA ALA A 254 5.20 10.57 -2.37
C ALA A 254 6.20 11.18 -3.37
N ILE A 255 5.70 11.92 -4.37
CA ILE A 255 6.55 12.58 -5.37
C ILE A 255 7.41 13.66 -4.71
N ALA A 256 6.81 14.48 -3.82
CA ALA A 256 7.52 15.53 -3.10
C ALA A 256 8.64 14.97 -2.23
N MET A 257 8.34 13.98 -1.39
CA MET A 257 9.31 13.37 -0.49
C MET A 257 10.47 12.73 -1.25
N TYR A 258 10.18 11.96 -2.31
CA TYR A 258 11.22 11.29 -3.08
C TYR A 258 12.13 12.29 -3.80
N HIS A 259 11.54 13.28 -4.47
CA HIS A 259 12.31 14.31 -5.20
C HIS A 259 13.18 15.13 -4.26
N LEU A 260 12.63 15.56 -3.11
CA LEU A 260 13.37 16.38 -2.15
C LEU A 260 14.45 15.58 -1.40
N ALA A 261 14.22 14.28 -1.14
CA ALA A 261 15.23 13.41 -0.54
C ALA A 261 16.46 13.28 -1.45
N GLU A 262 16.28 13.12 -2.76
CA GLU A 262 17.37 13.09 -3.76
C GLU A 262 18.06 14.46 -3.91
N ALA A 263 17.36 15.55 -3.63
CA ALA A 263 17.90 16.92 -3.66
C ALA A 263 18.61 17.32 -2.36
N THR A 264 18.82 16.40 -1.41
CA THR A 264 19.57 16.70 -0.20
C THR A 264 21.02 16.94 -0.56
N SER A 265 21.54 18.15 -0.33
CA SER A 265 22.96 18.45 -0.55
C SER A 265 23.81 17.45 0.25
N GLU A 266 24.75 16.77 -0.41
CA GLU A 266 25.71 15.88 0.27
C GLU A 266 26.38 16.64 1.42
N LYS A 267 26.49 15.96 2.58
CA LYS A 267 27.09 16.50 3.81
C LYS A 267 28.49 17.07 3.60
#